data_AF-A0A955MVV2-F1
#
_entry.id   AF-A0A955MVV2-F1
#
_cell.length_a   1.000
_cell.length_b   1.000
_cell.length_c   1.000
_cell.angle_alpha   90.00
_cell.angle_beta   90.00
_cell.angle_gamma   90.00
#
_symmetry.space_group_name_H-M   'P 1'
#
loop_
_entity.id
_entity.type
_entity.pdbx_description
1 polymer ?
#
loop_
_entity_poly.entity_id
_entity_poly.type
_entity_poly.pdbx_seq_one_letter_code
_entity_poly.pdbx_strand_id
1 'polypeptide(L)'
;MEYKRPQTERKVINSATLLAEFGDRLTPYYDLIIDNPWESEESEAETLRFMARLPKPYELILYSLTFYPGTDVYDQALEEGLIEDDVEDVYRKYYHNFRPTYLNELFKVLTHYAHWREDAPVGWFDFASHPIVRKMPGKWILPKLLLARLRWILRLRRYLNRPNRTLTPPSQPASWSPQTT
;
A
#
# COMPACT_ATOMS: atom_id res chain seq x y z
N MET A 1 14.53 -9.15 18.92
CA MET A 1 13.53 -10.20 19.23
C MET A 1 12.79 -10.53 17.95
N GLU A 2 12.81 -11.77 17.49
CA GLU A 2 11.95 -12.25 16.41
C GLU A 2 10.57 -12.57 17.02
N TYR A 3 9.46 -12.08 16.44
CA TYR A 3 8.12 -11.99 17.06
C TYR A 3 7.39 -13.32 17.36
N LYS A 4 8.14 -14.40 17.65
CA LYS A 4 7.63 -15.75 17.95
C LYS A 4 6.63 -16.27 16.89
N ARG A 5 6.72 -15.76 15.65
CA ARG A 5 5.85 -16.18 14.55
C ARG A 5 6.45 -17.44 13.92
N PRO A 6 5.70 -18.57 13.82
CA PRO A 6 6.21 -19.81 13.26
C PRO A 6 6.23 -19.83 11.72
N GLN A 7 5.85 -18.73 11.08
CA GLN A 7 5.68 -18.66 9.63
C GLN A 7 7.00 -18.28 8.97
N THR A 8 7.36 -19.02 7.94
CA THR A 8 8.56 -18.75 7.14
C THR A 8 8.19 -18.02 5.86
N GLU A 9 9.10 -17.20 5.34
CA GLU A 9 8.93 -16.50 4.07
C GLU A 9 8.49 -17.46 2.95
N ARG A 10 9.11 -18.64 2.86
CA ARG A 10 8.75 -19.70 1.91
C ARG A 10 7.27 -20.11 1.99
N LYS A 11 6.71 -20.25 3.20
CA LYS A 11 5.29 -20.58 3.36
C LYS A 11 4.39 -19.45 2.88
N VAL A 12 4.79 -18.20 3.14
CA VAL A 12 4.04 -17.02 2.69
C VAL A 12 4.06 -16.94 1.15
N ILE A 13 5.22 -17.11 0.52
CA ILE A 13 5.35 -17.11 -0.95
C ILE A 13 4.48 -18.21 -1.56
N ASN A 14 4.60 -19.46 -1.09
CA ASN A 14 3.82 -20.56 -1.64
C ASN A 14 2.31 -20.32 -1.51
N SER A 15 1.87 -19.76 -0.38
CA SER A 15 0.46 -19.41 -0.18
C SER A 15 0.02 -18.28 -1.10
N ALA A 16 0.84 -17.24 -1.25
CA ALA A 16 0.55 -16.12 -2.15
C ALA A 16 0.47 -16.58 -3.61
N THR A 17 1.38 -17.44 -4.06
CA THR A 17 1.37 -18.03 -5.40
C THR A 17 0.10 -18.83 -5.64
N LEU A 18 -0.29 -19.71 -4.71
CA LEU A 18 -1.53 -20.48 -4.83
C LEU A 18 -2.76 -19.57 -4.88
N LEU A 19 -2.83 -18.54 -4.04
CA LEU A 19 -3.97 -17.62 -4.02
C LEU A 19 -4.06 -16.79 -5.31
N ALA A 20 -2.93 -16.45 -5.92
CA ALA A 20 -2.88 -15.71 -7.19
C ALA A 20 -3.48 -16.51 -8.36
N GLU A 21 -3.46 -17.84 -8.32
CA GLU A 21 -4.12 -18.70 -9.32
C GLU A 21 -5.65 -18.48 -9.36
N PHE A 22 -6.23 -17.96 -8.27
CA PHE A 22 -7.66 -17.63 -8.15
C PHE A 22 -7.92 -16.12 -8.13
N GLY A 23 -6.98 -15.30 -8.63
CA GLY A 23 -7.01 -13.83 -8.54
C GLY A 23 -8.18 -13.14 -9.27
N ASP A 24 -8.87 -13.85 -10.16
CA ASP A 24 -10.11 -13.40 -10.81
C ASP A 24 -11.31 -13.43 -9.85
N ARG A 25 -11.25 -14.25 -8.79
CA ARG A 25 -12.36 -14.50 -7.84
C ARG A 25 -12.02 -14.12 -6.40
N LEU A 26 -10.74 -14.07 -6.05
CA LEU A 26 -10.27 -13.83 -4.69
C LEU A 26 -9.20 -12.72 -4.67
N THR A 27 -9.16 -11.98 -3.57
CA THR A 27 -8.12 -10.98 -3.31
C THR A 27 -7.68 -11.12 -1.86
N PRO A 28 -6.46 -11.63 -1.61
CA PRO A 28 -5.92 -11.74 -0.27
C PRO A 28 -5.70 -10.35 0.33
N TYR A 29 -5.90 -10.23 1.63
CA TYR A 29 -5.56 -9.04 2.42
C TYR A 29 -4.36 -9.40 3.29
N TYR A 30 -3.29 -8.60 3.18
CA TYR A 30 -2.14 -8.70 4.05
C TYR A 30 -2.14 -7.52 5.02
N ASP A 31 -2.23 -7.81 6.30
CA ASP A 31 -2.11 -6.82 7.37
C ASP A 31 -0.64 -6.72 7.78
N LEU A 32 -0.04 -5.54 7.63
CA LEU A 32 1.31 -5.25 8.08
C LEU A 32 1.28 -4.27 9.24
N ILE A 33 2.06 -4.59 10.26
CA ILE A 33 2.34 -3.67 11.36
C ILE A 33 3.69 -3.00 11.07
N ILE A 34 3.69 -1.67 11.00
CA ILE A 34 4.86 -0.81 10.82
C ILE A 34 5.03 0.10 12.06
N ASP A 35 6.00 1.03 12.04
CA ASP A 35 6.35 1.88 13.20
C ASP A 35 6.85 1.12 14.42
N ASN A 36 7.47 -0.03 14.19
CA ASN A 36 8.01 -0.87 15.23
C ASN A 36 9.37 -0.33 15.71
N PRO A 37 9.50 0.15 16.96
CA PRO A 37 10.74 0.77 17.43
C PRO A 37 11.89 -0.23 17.61
N TRP A 38 11.60 -1.52 17.71
CA TRP A 38 12.60 -2.59 17.81
C TRP A 38 13.02 -3.16 16.45
N GLU A 39 12.36 -2.73 15.38
CA GLU A 39 12.70 -3.16 14.02
C GLU A 39 13.79 -2.26 13.43
N SER A 40 14.80 -2.88 12.82
CA SER A 40 15.81 -2.13 12.08
C SER A 40 15.24 -1.63 10.75
N GLU A 41 15.70 -0.47 10.29
CA GLU A 41 15.28 0.04 8.98
C GLU A 41 15.61 -0.91 7.81
N GLU A 42 16.59 -1.81 7.96
CA GLU A 42 16.88 -2.80 6.93
C GLU A 42 15.86 -3.95 6.93
N SER A 43 15.46 -4.45 8.10
CA SER A 43 14.34 -5.43 8.20
C SER A 43 13.05 -4.86 7.62
N GLU A 44 12.76 -3.60 7.93
CA GLU A 44 11.59 -2.90 7.38
C GLU A 44 11.70 -2.77 5.84
N ALA A 45 12.88 -2.43 5.32
CA ALA A 45 13.15 -2.39 3.88
C ALA A 45 13.06 -3.76 3.21
N GLU A 46 13.54 -4.83 3.85
CA GLU A 46 13.40 -6.21 3.38
C GLU A 46 11.93 -6.61 3.27
N THR A 47 11.12 -6.29 4.27
CA THR A 47 9.67 -6.50 4.25
C THR A 47 9.02 -5.74 3.08
N LEU A 48 9.37 -4.48 2.87
CA LEU A 48 8.88 -3.69 1.74
C LEU A 48 9.21 -4.35 0.39
N ARG A 49 10.46 -4.79 0.20
CA ARG A 49 10.91 -5.45 -1.04
C ARG A 49 10.23 -6.81 -1.23
N PHE A 50 10.08 -7.58 -0.15
CA PHE A 50 9.36 -8.84 -0.13
C PHE A 50 7.92 -8.66 -0.62
N MET A 51 7.19 -7.71 -0.02
CA MET A 51 5.80 -7.43 -0.40
C MET A 51 5.69 -6.94 -1.84
N ALA A 52 6.62 -6.09 -2.31
CA ALA A 52 6.64 -5.64 -3.70
C ALA A 52 6.82 -6.78 -4.72
N ARG A 53 7.43 -7.91 -4.31
CA ARG A 53 7.64 -9.10 -5.13
C ARG A 53 6.50 -10.11 -5.08
N LEU A 54 5.59 -10.03 -4.12
CA LEU A 54 4.51 -11.00 -4.01
C LEU A 54 3.59 -10.96 -5.24
N PRO A 55 3.09 -12.13 -5.70
CA PRO A 55 2.21 -12.19 -6.84
C PRO A 55 0.89 -11.44 -6.55
N LYS A 56 0.45 -10.65 -7.53
CA LYS A 56 -0.84 -9.96 -7.53
C LYS A 56 -1.96 -10.90 -8.00
N PRO A 57 -3.23 -10.66 -7.62
CA PRO A 57 -3.72 -9.52 -6.83
C PRO A 57 -3.57 -9.75 -5.32
N TYR A 58 -3.37 -8.66 -4.58
CA TYR A 58 -3.56 -8.59 -3.14
C TYR A 58 -3.83 -7.16 -2.71
N GLU A 59 -4.46 -7.00 -1.55
CA GLU A 59 -4.62 -5.73 -0.84
C GLU A 59 -3.64 -5.67 0.34
N LEU A 60 -3.14 -4.48 0.62
CA LEU A 60 -2.21 -4.25 1.72
C LEU A 60 -2.79 -3.24 2.69
N ILE A 61 -3.00 -3.67 3.94
CA ILE A 61 -3.48 -2.84 5.03
C ILE A 61 -2.31 -2.59 5.98
N LEU A 62 -2.05 -1.31 6.27
CA LEU A 62 -0.99 -0.90 7.18
C LEU A 62 -1.58 -0.54 8.54
N TYR A 63 -0.89 -0.93 9.61
CA TYR A 63 -1.19 -0.59 10.99
C TYR A 63 0.09 -0.04 11.66
N SER A 64 0.00 1.06 12.39
CA SER A 64 1.08 1.53 13.26
C SER A 64 1.05 0.71 14.54
N LEU A 65 2.21 0.16 14.95
CA LEU A 65 2.32 -0.63 16.17
C LEU A 65 1.82 0.18 17.38
N THR A 66 0.80 -0.33 18.06
CA THR A 66 0.20 0.33 19.23
C THR A 66 0.34 -0.61 20.43
N PHE A 67 0.85 -0.08 21.54
CA PHE A 67 1.17 -0.86 22.73
C PHE A 67 -0.06 -0.99 23.63
N TYR A 68 -0.95 -1.93 23.32
CA TYR A 68 -2.18 -2.09 24.10
C TYR A 68 -1.90 -2.68 25.48
N PRO A 69 -2.50 -2.15 26.57
CA PRO A 69 -2.23 -2.64 27.92
C PRO A 69 -2.62 -4.11 28.09
N GLY A 70 -1.85 -4.83 28.90
CA GLY A 70 -2.03 -6.28 29.12
C GLY A 70 -1.42 -7.16 28.03
N THR A 71 -0.46 -6.64 27.25
CA THR A 71 0.31 -7.41 26.27
C THR A 71 1.81 -7.37 26.60
N ASP A 72 2.55 -8.44 26.29
CA ASP A 72 4.01 -8.48 26.50
C ASP A 72 4.73 -7.28 25.85
N VAL A 73 4.22 -6.81 24.72
CA VAL A 73 4.80 -5.66 23.99
C VAL A 73 4.57 -4.34 24.70
N TYR A 74 3.47 -4.20 25.45
CA TYR A 74 3.21 -3.04 26.30
C TYR A 74 4.13 -3.03 27.52
N ASP A 75 4.28 -4.18 28.19
CA ASP A 75 5.16 -4.29 29.34
C ASP A 75 6.61 -3.95 28.94
N GLN A 76 7.09 -4.47 27.80
CA GLN A 76 8.40 -4.11 27.26
C GLN A 76 8.51 -2.61 26.92
N ALA A 77 7.48 -2.01 26.32
CA ALA A 77 7.48 -0.60 25.97
C ALA A 77 7.51 0.31 27.22
N LEU A 78 6.81 -0.07 28.30
CA LEU A 78 6.88 0.62 29.59
C LEU A 78 8.28 0.51 30.21
N GLU A 79 8.86 -0.69 30.25
CA GLU A 79 10.20 -0.92 30.80
C GLU A 79 11.29 -0.12 30.08
N GLU A 80 11.16 0.06 28.78
CA GLU A 80 12.09 0.82 27.95
C GLU A 80 11.77 2.34 27.89
N GLY A 81 10.71 2.79 28.56
CA GLY A 81 10.32 4.21 28.59
C GLY A 81 9.79 4.73 27.25
N LEU A 82 9.19 3.86 26.42
CA LEU A 82 8.58 4.21 25.13
C LEU A 82 7.13 4.71 25.26
N ILE A 83 6.56 4.63 26.47
CA ILE A 83 5.23 5.13 26.82
C ILE A 83 5.42 6.13 27.96
N GLU A 84 5.03 7.38 27.74
CA GLU A 84 5.08 8.45 28.75
C GLU A 84 3.69 8.71 29.34
N ASP A 85 2.65 8.70 28.50
CA ASP A 85 1.26 8.87 28.89
C ASP A 85 0.37 7.87 28.14
N ASP A 86 -0.16 6.87 28.86
CA ASP A 86 -1.07 5.87 28.28
C ASP A 86 -2.25 6.50 27.52
N VAL A 87 -2.79 7.63 27.98
CA VAL A 87 -3.96 8.27 27.35
C VAL A 87 -3.59 8.76 25.95
N GLU A 88 -2.48 9.47 25.81
CA GLU A 88 -2.06 10.03 24.52
C GLU A 88 -1.35 9.00 23.64
N ASP A 89 -0.43 8.23 24.21
CA ASP A 89 0.47 7.32 23.46
C ASP A 89 -0.22 6.01 23.05
N VAL A 90 -1.26 5.60 23.78
CA VAL A 90 -1.94 4.31 23.58
C VAL A 90 -3.41 4.50 23.24
N TYR A 91 -4.22 5.06 24.14
CA TYR A 91 -5.67 5.06 23.98
C TYR A 91 -6.17 6.03 22.90
N ARG A 92 -5.52 7.19 22.73
CA ARG A 92 -5.84 8.18 21.68
C ARG A 92 -5.06 7.97 20.39
N LYS A 93 -4.03 7.13 20.40
CA LYS A 93 -3.26 6.81 19.19
C LYS A 93 -4.15 6.09 18.18
N TYR A 94 -4.39 6.75 17.04
CA TYR A 94 -5.06 6.09 15.92
C TYR A 94 -4.11 5.14 15.20
N TYR A 95 -4.45 3.86 15.11
CA TYR A 95 -3.59 2.81 14.53
C TYR A 95 -3.35 2.96 13.01
N HIS A 96 -4.06 3.83 12.30
CA HIS A 96 -3.74 4.21 10.91
C HIS A 96 -3.02 5.57 10.81
N ASN A 97 -2.58 6.15 11.93
CA ASN A 97 -1.69 7.30 11.95
C ASN A 97 -0.23 6.80 12.02
N PHE A 98 0.48 6.91 10.89
CA PHE A 98 1.84 6.39 10.74
C PHE A 98 2.88 7.49 10.94
N ARG A 99 4.05 7.16 11.49
CA ARG A 99 5.17 8.11 11.56
C ARG A 99 5.56 8.58 10.15
N PRO A 100 5.95 9.84 9.93
CA PRO A 100 6.33 10.35 8.61
C PRO A 100 7.76 9.95 8.23
N THR A 101 8.06 8.64 8.23
CA THR A 101 9.37 8.10 7.82
C THR A 101 9.43 7.89 6.31
N TYR A 102 10.64 7.84 5.77
CA TYR A 102 10.84 7.59 4.35
C TYR A 102 10.35 6.20 3.91
N LEU A 103 10.53 5.16 4.74
CA LEU A 103 10.06 3.81 4.44
C LEU A 103 8.54 3.71 4.52
N ASN A 104 7.90 4.37 5.49
CA ASN A 104 6.43 4.45 5.55
C ASN A 104 5.84 5.11 4.30
N GLU A 105 6.49 6.14 3.73
CA GLU A 105 6.06 6.71 2.45
C GLU A 105 6.18 5.71 1.29
N LEU A 106 7.21 4.85 1.27
CA LEU A 106 7.30 3.79 0.28
C LEU A 106 6.24 2.70 0.49
N PHE A 107 5.94 2.30 1.72
CA PHE A 107 4.83 1.38 2.02
C PHE A 107 3.49 1.97 1.56
N LYS A 108 3.22 3.25 1.82
CA LYS A 108 2.03 3.94 1.29
C LYS A 108 2.00 3.88 -0.22
N VAL A 109 3.11 4.09 -0.92
CA VAL A 109 3.11 3.94 -2.39
C VAL A 109 2.80 2.51 -2.80
N LEU A 110 3.36 1.51 -2.13
CA LEU A 110 3.09 0.09 -2.41
C LEU A 110 1.61 -0.28 -2.18
N THR A 111 0.96 0.25 -1.14
CA THR A 111 -0.49 0.04 -0.93
C THR A 111 -1.30 0.59 -2.09
N HIS A 112 -0.91 1.72 -2.69
CA HIS A 112 -1.61 2.23 -3.88
C HIS A 112 -1.43 1.31 -5.08
N TYR A 113 -0.23 0.77 -5.31
CA TYR A 113 -0.02 -0.24 -6.37
C TYR A 113 -0.88 -1.48 -6.13
N ALA A 114 -0.93 -1.98 -4.89
CA ALA A 114 -1.79 -3.11 -4.50
C ALA A 114 -3.28 -2.84 -4.75
N HIS A 115 -3.78 -1.70 -4.26
CA HIS A 115 -5.18 -1.31 -4.41
C HIS A 115 -5.64 -1.22 -5.86
N TRP A 116 -4.80 -0.65 -6.73
CA TRP A 116 -5.11 -0.53 -8.16
C TRP A 116 -4.80 -1.82 -8.95
N ARG A 117 -4.39 -2.90 -8.27
CA ARG A 117 -3.97 -4.18 -8.86
C ARG A 117 -2.93 -4.01 -9.96
N GLU A 118 -2.04 -3.03 -9.78
CA GLU A 118 -0.93 -2.78 -10.68
C GLU A 118 0.33 -3.44 -10.14
N ASP A 119 1.13 -4.00 -11.05
CA ASP A 119 2.43 -4.54 -10.69
C ASP A 119 3.35 -3.42 -10.19
N ALA A 120 3.89 -3.64 -9.00
CA ALA A 120 4.88 -2.75 -8.43
C ALA A 120 6.18 -2.88 -9.24
N PRO A 121 6.82 -1.76 -9.64
CA PRO A 121 8.12 -1.83 -10.29
C PRO A 121 9.21 -2.27 -9.30
N VAL A 122 9.37 -3.58 -9.11
CA VAL A 122 10.24 -4.20 -8.08
C VAL A 122 11.63 -3.58 -8.05
N GLY A 123 12.30 -3.44 -9.19
CA GLY A 123 13.65 -2.85 -9.25
C GLY A 123 13.72 -1.41 -8.73
N TRP A 124 12.65 -0.63 -8.88
CA TRP A 124 12.57 0.71 -8.30
C TRP A 124 12.33 0.68 -6.79
N PHE A 125 11.55 -0.27 -6.29
CA PHE A 125 11.39 -0.48 -4.85
C PHE A 125 12.68 -0.97 -4.20
N ASP A 126 13.39 -1.92 -4.84
CA ASP A 126 14.73 -2.38 -4.41
C ASP A 126 15.71 -1.20 -4.36
N PHE A 127 15.78 -0.40 -5.42
CA PHE A 127 16.63 0.80 -5.46
C PHE A 127 16.24 1.83 -4.38
N ALA A 128 14.96 2.18 -4.30
CA ALA A 128 14.49 3.23 -3.39
C ALA A 128 14.67 2.87 -1.92
N SER A 129 14.65 1.57 -1.60
CA SER A 129 14.84 1.05 -0.24
C SER A 129 16.30 0.67 0.06
N HIS A 130 17.23 0.79 -0.89
CA HIS A 130 18.63 0.45 -0.69
C HIS A 130 19.30 1.33 0.41
N PRO A 131 20.15 0.78 1.31
CA PRO A 131 20.72 1.52 2.44
C PRO A 131 21.37 2.85 2.07
N ILE A 132 22.09 2.89 0.95
CA ILE A 132 22.76 4.11 0.45
C ILE A 132 21.71 5.17 0.05
N VAL A 133 20.69 4.78 -0.71
CA VAL A 133 19.65 5.68 -1.21
C VAL A 133 18.82 6.24 -0.06
N ARG A 134 18.53 5.42 0.95
CA ARG A 134 17.85 5.83 2.19
C ARG A 134 18.61 6.92 2.95
N LYS A 135 19.89 7.14 2.70
CA LYS A 135 20.72 8.19 3.34
C LYS A 135 20.96 9.42 2.45
N MET A 136 20.53 9.40 1.18
CA MET A 136 20.81 10.50 0.25
C MET A 136 19.96 11.76 0.53
N PRO A 137 20.54 12.97 0.41
CA PRO A 137 19.79 14.22 0.42
C PRO A 137 18.91 14.28 -0.84
N GLY A 138 17.59 14.29 -0.67
CA GLY A 138 16.63 14.31 -1.78
C GLY A 138 15.89 12.99 -2.05
N LYS A 139 16.15 11.92 -1.29
CA LYS A 139 15.46 10.62 -1.38
C LYS A 139 13.93 10.73 -1.45
N TRP A 140 13.35 11.74 -0.81
CA TRP A 140 11.91 12.04 -0.78
C TRP A 140 11.25 12.25 -2.15
N ILE A 141 12.03 12.45 -3.22
CA ILE A 141 11.49 12.48 -4.58
C ILE A 141 11.06 11.09 -5.08
N LEU A 142 11.67 10.01 -4.58
CA LEU A 142 11.45 8.65 -5.09
C LEU A 142 10.01 8.13 -4.86
N PRO A 143 9.42 8.19 -3.66
CA PRO A 143 8.02 7.84 -3.46
C PRO A 143 7.08 8.66 -4.37
N LYS A 144 7.36 9.96 -4.55
CA LYS A 144 6.57 10.85 -5.40
C LYS A 144 6.63 10.44 -6.88
N LEU A 145 7.81 10.08 -7.38
CA LEU A 145 8.00 9.59 -8.75
C LEU A 145 7.28 8.25 -8.96
N LEU A 146 7.38 7.33 -8.01
CA LEU A 146 6.71 6.04 -8.09
C LEU A 146 5.18 6.17 -8.11
N LEU A 147 4.64 7.09 -7.29
CA LEU A 147 3.21 7.41 -7.29
C LEU A 147 2.79 8.14 -8.57
N ALA A 148 3.61 9.06 -9.08
CA ALA A 148 3.35 9.75 -10.34
C ALA A 148 3.31 8.77 -11.52
N ARG A 149 4.23 7.80 -11.56
CA ARG A 149 4.23 6.70 -12.52
C ARG A 149 2.92 5.92 -12.49
N LEU A 150 2.47 5.51 -11.30
CA LEU A 150 1.19 4.80 -11.12
C LEU A 150 0.03 5.64 -11.67
N ARG A 151 -0.07 6.90 -11.27
CA ARG A 151 -1.12 7.82 -11.74
C ARG A 151 -1.12 7.97 -13.26
N TRP A 152 0.06 8.02 -13.88
CA TRP A 152 0.19 8.10 -15.33
C TRP A 152 -0.30 6.83 -16.03
N ILE A 153 0.08 5.65 -15.53
CA ILE A 153 -0.40 4.35 -16.03
C ILE A 153 -1.94 4.28 -15.96
N LEU A 154 -2.52 4.62 -14.80
CA LEU A 154 -3.96 4.60 -14.61
C LEU A 154 -4.68 5.60 -15.54
N ARG A 155 -4.09 6.78 -15.75
CA ARG A 155 -4.62 7.78 -16.69
C ARG A 155 -4.59 7.26 -18.13
N LEU A 156 -3.49 6.63 -18.55
CA LEU A 156 -3.35 6.05 -19.88
C LEU A 156 -4.35 4.91 -20.09
N ARG A 157 -4.46 3.98 -19.13
CA ARG A 157 -5.44 2.89 -19.17
C ARG A 157 -6.87 3.43 -19.31
N ARG A 158 -7.24 4.45 -18.54
CA ARG A 158 -8.55 5.12 -18.67
C ARG A 158 -8.75 5.75 -20.04
N TYR A 159 -7.71 6.35 -20.64
CA TYR A 159 -7.79 6.94 -21.98
C TYR A 159 -8.00 5.87 -23.06
N LEU A 160 -7.21 4.79 -23.03
CA LEU A 160 -7.31 3.69 -23.98
C LEU A 160 -8.62 2.91 -23.88
N ASN A 161 -9.17 2.78 -22.67
CA ASN A 161 -10.43 2.09 -22.42
C ASN A 161 -11.67 3.00 -22.57
N ARG A 162 -11.52 4.24 -23.07
CA ARG A 162 -12.70 5.07 -23.37
C ARG A 162 -13.45 4.45 -24.54
N PRO A 163 -14.73 4.08 -24.39
CA PRO A 163 -15.52 3.65 -25.53
C PRO A 163 -15.58 4.80 -26.54
N ASN A 164 -15.42 4.49 -27.84
CA ASN A 164 -15.69 5.44 -28.91
C ASN A 164 -17.14 5.91 -28.75
N ARG A 165 -17.33 7.11 -28.19
CA ARG A 165 -18.62 7.79 -28.27
C ARG A 165 -18.81 8.12 -29.74
N THR A 166 -19.55 7.29 -30.47
CA THR A 166 -20.19 7.73 -31.70
C THR A 166 -20.97 8.98 -31.33
N LEU A 167 -20.58 10.11 -31.93
CA LEU A 167 -21.38 11.32 -31.90
C LEU A 167 -22.73 10.97 -32.52
N THR A 168 -23.76 10.70 -31.71
CA THR A 168 -25.12 10.78 -32.22
C THR A 168 -25.30 12.20 -32.75
N PRO A 169 -25.52 12.39 -34.07
CA PRO A 169 -25.80 13.72 -34.57
C PRO A 169 -27.05 14.24 -33.87
N PRO A 170 -27.15 15.57 -33.63
CA PRO A 170 -28.30 16.14 -32.96
C PRO A 170 -29.58 15.69 -33.68
N SER A 171 -30.54 15.18 -32.91
CA SER A 171 -31.86 14.82 -33.43
C SER A 171 -32.42 16.01 -34.19
N GLN A 172 -32.79 15.81 -35.46
CA GLN A 172 -33.46 16.85 -36.23
C GLN A 172 -34.70 17.34 -35.46
N PRO A 173 -34.92 18.66 -35.37
CA PRO A 173 -36.11 19.18 -34.70
C PRO A 173 -37.36 18.65 -35.42
N ALA A 174 -38.33 18.17 -34.63
CA ALA A 174 -39.56 17.58 -35.14
C ALA A 174 -40.22 18.52 -36.16
N SER A 175 -40.47 18.01 -37.37
CA SER A 175 -41.23 18.74 -38.39
C SER A 175 -42.67 18.88 -37.94
N TRP A 176 -43.07 20.12 -37.69
CA TRP A 176 -44.45 20.47 -37.35
C TRP A 176 -45.36 20.21 -38.57
N SER A 177 -46.41 19.43 -38.40
CA SER A 177 -47.48 19.26 -39.39
C SER A 177 -48.76 19.94 -38.86
N PRO A 178 -49.40 20.82 -39.64
CA PRO A 178 -50.66 21.44 -39.22
C PRO A 178 -51.76 20.39 -39.22
N GLN A 179 -52.50 20.31 -38.11
CA GLN A 179 -53.73 19.51 -38.05
C GLN A 179 -54.82 20.23 -38.86
N THR A 180 -55.25 19.61 -39.96
CA THR A 180 -56.48 19.99 -40.66
C THR A 180 -57.68 19.36 -39.97
N THR A 181 -58.72 20.16 -39.83
CA THR A 181 -60.02 19.88 -39.19
C THR A 181 -60.90 18.97 -40.04
#